data_AF-A0A803MSC7-F1
#
_entry.id   AF-A0A803MSC7-F1
#
_cell.length_a   1.000
_cell.length_b   1.000
_cell.length_c   1.000
_cell.angle_alpha   90.00
_cell.angle_beta   90.00
_cell.angle_gamma   90.00
#
_symmetry.space_group_name_H-M   'P 1'
#
loop_
_entity.id
_entity.type
_entity.pdbx_description
1 polymer ?
#
loop_
_entity_poly.entity_id
_entity_poly.type
_entity_poly.pdbx_seq_one_letter_code
_entity_poly.pdbx_strand_id
1 'polypeptide(L)'
;DNPYFHLRSFETIMNIKGIDKKVFPSLFSLSLETVYQQWFFSLDKEKTSTWESITNAFIDRYKCNIQIETDYRQLEMLRQKENEGFTSFFNKWRETSAKMIKVPTEKESVRMFIKNLQEKYSKH
;
A
#
# COMPACT_ATOMS: atom_id res chain seq x y z
N ASP A 1 -3.64 -2.03 5.48
CA ASP A 1 -2.77 -3.08 6.05
C ASP A 1 -1.80 -3.65 5.04
N ASN A 2 -0.55 -3.85 5.47
CA ASN A 2 0.46 -4.49 4.65
C ASN A 2 0.14 -6.00 4.53
N PRO A 3 -0.19 -6.53 3.34
CA PRO A 3 -0.57 -7.93 3.13
C PRO A 3 0.49 -8.94 3.62
N TYR A 4 1.78 -8.57 3.64
CA TYR A 4 2.83 -9.44 4.19
C TYR A 4 2.67 -9.67 5.70
N PHE A 5 2.18 -8.68 6.46
CA PHE A 5 1.93 -8.84 7.89
C PHE A 5 0.74 -9.75 8.17
N HIS A 6 -0.33 -9.64 7.36
CA HIS A 6 -1.50 -10.52 7.49
C HIS A 6 -1.11 -11.98 7.24
N LEU A 7 -0.40 -12.25 6.13
CA LEU A 7 0.08 -13.60 5.79
C LEU A 7 0.96 -14.18 6.89
N ARG A 8 1.96 -13.42 7.37
CA ARG A 8 2.86 -13.88 8.44
C ARG A 8 2.11 -14.16 9.74
N SER A 9 1.16 -13.30 10.11
CA SER A 9 0.37 -13.47 11.34
C SER A 9 -0.50 -14.71 11.24
N PHE A 10 -1.16 -14.92 10.10
CA PHE A 10 -1.97 -16.11 9.83
C PHE A 10 -1.13 -17.38 9.91
N GLU A 11 0.00 -17.46 9.20
CA GLU A 11 0.88 -18.63 9.22
C GLU A 11 1.40 -18.93 10.64
N THR A 12 1.79 -17.89 11.37
CA THR A 12 2.28 -18.03 12.76
C THR A 12 1.21 -18.65 13.65
N ILE A 13 -0.02 -18.15 13.59
CA ILE A 13 -1.15 -18.67 14.38
C ILE A 13 -1.44 -20.13 14.00
N MET A 14 -1.48 -20.46 12.70
CA MET A 14 -1.78 -21.81 12.25
C MET A 14 -0.68 -22.81 12.63
N ASN A 15 0.59 -22.41 12.53
CA ASN A 15 1.72 -23.23 12.95
C ASN A 15 1.71 -23.48 14.47
N ILE A 16 1.45 -22.47 15.29
CA ILE A 16 1.31 -22.61 16.75
C ILE A 16 0.19 -23.60 17.10
N LYS A 17 -0.89 -23.60 16.33
CA LYS A 17 -2.03 -24.50 16.51
C LYS A 17 -1.82 -25.89 15.89
N GLY A 18 -0.68 -26.15 15.25
CA GLY A 18 -0.38 -27.45 14.62
C GLY A 18 -1.31 -27.78 13.44
N ILE A 19 -1.86 -26.77 12.77
CA ILE A 19 -2.79 -26.96 11.65
C ILE A 19 -2.01 -27.32 10.38
N ASP A 20 -2.48 -28.34 9.65
CA ASP A 20 -1.88 -28.75 8.38
C ASP A 20 -2.03 -27.63 7.32
N LYS A 21 -0.94 -27.30 6.61
CA LYS A 21 -0.95 -26.35 5.50
C LYS A 21 -1.98 -26.68 4.42
N LYS A 22 -2.38 -27.95 4.27
CA LYS A 22 -3.43 -28.38 3.33
C LYS A 22 -4.79 -27.74 3.58
N VAL A 23 -5.10 -27.34 4.83
CA VAL A 23 -6.37 -26.68 5.15
C VAL A 23 -6.28 -25.15 5.20
N PHE A 24 -5.07 -24.58 5.01
CA PHE A 24 -4.87 -23.13 5.01
C PHE A 24 -5.74 -22.42 3.97
N PRO A 25 -5.93 -22.93 2.74
CA PRO A 25 -6.80 -22.28 1.77
C PRO A 25 -8.20 -21.95 2.28
N SER A 26 -8.84 -22.91 2.95
CA SER A 26 -10.18 -22.74 3.50
C SER A 26 -10.17 -21.77 4.68
N LEU A 27 -9.22 -21.92 5.60
CA LEU A 27 -9.14 -21.10 6.81
C LEU A 27 -8.72 -19.65 6.53
N PHE A 28 -7.90 -19.43 5.50
CA PHE A 28 -7.43 -18.11 5.14
C PHE A 28 -8.58 -17.21 4.72
N SER A 29 -9.53 -17.74 3.94
CA SER A 29 -10.74 -16.99 3.57
C SER A 29 -11.50 -16.47 4.81
N LEU A 30 -11.57 -17.25 5.88
CA LEU A 30 -12.24 -16.86 7.13
C LEU A 30 -11.49 -15.78 7.93
N SER A 31 -10.20 -15.60 7.67
CA SER A 31 -9.39 -14.55 8.30
C SER A 31 -9.56 -13.17 7.67
N LEU A 32 -10.24 -13.10 6.52
CA LEU A 32 -10.42 -11.88 5.75
C LEU A 32 -11.73 -11.17 6.12
N GLU A 33 -11.74 -9.84 6.02
CA GLU A 33 -13.00 -9.07 6.10
C GLU A 33 -13.91 -9.37 4.90
N THR A 34 -15.21 -9.12 5.06
CA THR A 34 -16.26 -9.48 4.07
C THR A 34 -15.95 -9.03 2.64
N VAL A 35 -15.42 -7.81 2.46
CA VAL A 35 -15.09 -7.28 1.12
C VAL A 35 -13.95 -8.07 0.47
N TYR A 36 -12.98 -8.51 1.26
CA TYR A 36 -11.83 -9.29 0.79
C TYR A 36 -12.19 -10.77 0.61
N GLN A 37 -13.14 -11.29 1.40
CA GLN A 37 -13.72 -12.61 1.20
C GLN A 37 -14.41 -12.72 -0.16
N GLN A 38 -15.22 -11.72 -0.53
CA GLN A 38 -15.89 -11.70 -1.84
C GLN A 38 -14.89 -11.76 -2.99
N TRP A 39 -13.81 -10.97 -2.92
CA TRP A 39 -12.72 -11.06 -3.87
C TRP A 39 -12.08 -12.46 -3.89
N PHE A 40 -11.76 -13.02 -2.72
CA PHE A 40 -11.14 -14.34 -2.60
C PHE A 40 -12.00 -15.44 -3.24
N PHE A 41 -13.32 -15.43 -3.01
CA PHE A 41 -14.26 -16.39 -3.58
C PHE A 41 -14.54 -16.16 -5.07
N SER A 42 -14.16 -15.00 -5.64
CA SER A 42 -14.23 -14.75 -7.08
C SER A 42 -13.02 -15.30 -7.86
N LEU A 43 -11.97 -15.77 -7.16
CA LEU A 43 -10.77 -16.29 -7.80
C LEU A 43 -11.01 -17.66 -8.45
N ASP A 44 -10.29 -17.92 -9.54
CA ASP A 44 -10.25 -19.23 -10.17
C ASP A 44 -9.72 -20.29 -9.20
N LYS A 45 -10.23 -21.52 -9.31
CA LYS A 45 -9.87 -22.66 -8.44
C LYS A 45 -8.36 -22.89 -8.38
N GLU A 46 -7.64 -22.65 -9.47
CA GLU A 46 -6.18 -22.77 -9.53
C GLU A 46 -5.48 -21.81 -8.56
N LYS A 47 -5.96 -20.56 -8.47
CA LYS A 47 -5.41 -19.52 -7.58
C LYS A 47 -5.70 -19.79 -6.10
N THR A 48 -6.69 -20.63 -5.81
CA THR A 48 -7.06 -21.03 -4.45
C THR A 48 -6.66 -22.47 -4.11
N SER A 49 -5.95 -23.17 -5.00
CA SER A 49 -5.69 -24.61 -4.89
C SER A 49 -4.61 -24.97 -3.86
N THR A 50 -3.64 -24.08 -3.68
CA THR A 50 -2.52 -24.25 -2.74
C THR A 50 -2.32 -23.00 -1.92
N TRP A 51 -1.67 -23.15 -0.76
CA TRP A 51 -1.28 -22.01 0.05
C TRP A 51 -0.39 -21.04 -0.72
N GLU A 52 0.54 -21.54 -1.53
CA GLU A 52 1.44 -20.72 -2.35
C GLU A 52 0.67 -19.88 -3.38
N SER A 53 -0.25 -20.49 -4.12
CA SER A 53 -1.10 -19.79 -5.10
C SER A 53 -1.91 -18.68 -4.44
N ILE A 54 -2.42 -18.91 -3.23
CA ILE A 54 -3.16 -17.92 -2.45
C ILE A 54 -2.25 -16.77 -2.01
N THR A 55 -1.06 -17.08 -1.48
CA THR A 55 -0.11 -16.04 -1.07
C THR A 55 0.27 -15.15 -2.24
N ASN A 56 0.52 -15.72 -3.41
CA ASN A 56 0.85 -14.97 -4.61
C ASN A 56 -0.32 -14.10 -5.07
N ALA A 57 -1.53 -14.67 -5.18
CA ALA A 57 -2.72 -13.91 -5.55
C ALA A 57 -3.03 -12.76 -4.57
N PHE A 58 -2.83 -13.00 -3.27
CA PHE A 58 -3.03 -11.99 -2.22
C PHE A 58 -1.99 -10.88 -2.31
N ILE A 59 -0.70 -11.22 -2.42
CA ILE A 59 0.35 -10.22 -2.60
C ILE A 59 0.13 -9.44 -3.88
N ASP A 60 -0.11 -10.08 -5.02
CA ASP A 60 -0.31 -9.38 -6.29
C ASP A 60 -1.49 -8.42 -6.25
N ARG A 61 -2.59 -8.81 -5.59
CA ARG A 61 -3.75 -7.95 -5.41
C ARG A 61 -3.45 -6.70 -4.59
N TYR A 62 -2.64 -6.82 -3.54
CA TYR A 62 -2.45 -5.75 -2.55
C TYR A 62 -1.06 -5.09 -2.59
N LYS A 63 -0.13 -5.55 -3.42
CA LYS A 63 1.23 -4.99 -3.59
C LYS A 63 1.18 -3.56 -4.11
N CYS A 64 0.32 -3.29 -5.10
CA CYS A 64 0.11 -1.93 -5.60
C CYS A 64 -0.39 -1.00 -4.50
N ASN A 65 -1.26 -1.48 -3.59
CA ASN A 65 -1.74 -0.65 -2.49
C ASN A 65 -0.62 -0.27 -1.53
N ILE A 66 0.31 -1.18 -1.20
CA ILE A 66 1.51 -0.86 -0.41
C ILE A 66 2.36 0.20 -1.13
N GLN A 67 2.63 0.00 -2.42
CA GLN A 67 3.49 0.91 -3.18
C GLN A 67 2.87 2.31 -3.26
N ILE A 68 1.57 2.38 -3.56
CA ILE A 68 0.81 3.63 -3.57
C ILE A 68 0.87 4.29 -2.19
N GLU A 69 0.54 3.58 -1.11
CA GLU A 69 0.58 4.16 0.24
C GLU A 69 1.98 4.67 0.62
N THR A 70 3.03 3.94 0.22
CA THR A 70 4.43 4.33 0.43
C THR A 70 4.78 5.59 -0.35
N ASP A 71 4.44 5.65 -1.63
CA ASP A 71 4.67 6.79 -2.51
C ASP A 71 3.99 8.06 -1.97
N TYR A 72 2.73 7.95 -1.53
CA TYR A 72 1.98 9.05 -0.93
C TYR A 72 2.63 9.52 0.37
N ARG A 73 3.06 8.60 1.24
CA ARG A 73 3.73 8.94 2.50
C ARG A 73 5.08 9.63 2.26
N GLN A 74 5.85 9.19 1.27
CA GLN A 74 7.11 9.83 0.89
C GLN A 74 6.87 11.28 0.43
N LEU A 75 5.85 11.49 -0.41
CA LEU A 75 5.48 12.83 -0.88
C LEU A 75 4.97 13.70 0.28
N GLU A 76 4.14 13.15 1.18
CA GLU A 76 3.66 13.85 2.39
C GLU A 76 4.77 14.21 3.37
N MET A 77 5.90 13.50 3.39
CA MET A 77 7.05 13.78 4.26
C MET A 77 8.01 14.80 3.66
N LEU A 78 7.91 15.09 2.36
CA LEU A 78 8.74 16.10 1.72
C LEU A 78 8.50 17.46 2.39
N ARG A 79 9.56 18.16 2.79
CA ARG A 79 9.47 19.52 3.33
C ARG A 79 10.48 20.41 2.63
N GLN A 80 10.07 21.64 2.33
CA GLN A 80 10.97 22.67 1.87
C GLN A 80 11.91 23.06 3.01
N LYS A 81 13.22 22.98 2.77
CA LYS A 81 14.23 23.37 3.77
C LYS A 81 14.32 24.90 3.89
N GLU A 82 14.84 25.40 5.01
CA GLU A 82 14.97 26.85 5.25
C GLU A 82 15.82 27.58 4.22
N ASN A 83 16.85 26.91 3.73
CA ASN A 83 17.79 27.39 2.72
C ASN A 83 17.44 26.93 1.28
N GLU A 84 16.28 26.31 1.07
CA GLU A 84 15.86 25.82 -0.25
C GLU A 84 14.88 26.81 -0.91
N GLY A 85 15.25 27.33 -2.08
CA GLY A 85 14.38 28.20 -2.87
C GLY A 85 13.16 27.47 -3.44
N PHE A 86 12.08 28.21 -3.70
CA PHE A 86 10.81 27.66 -4.19
C PHE A 86 10.98 26.79 -5.45
N THR A 87 11.67 27.29 -6.48
CA THR A 87 11.85 26.56 -7.75
C THR A 87 12.59 25.24 -7.56
N SER A 88 13.62 25.23 -6.71
CA SER A 88 14.38 24.01 -6.39
C SER A 88 13.48 22.99 -5.69
N PHE A 89 12.70 23.44 -4.71
CA PHE A 89 11.74 22.59 -4.02
C PHE A 89 10.63 22.06 -4.95
N PHE A 90 10.07 22.92 -5.80
CA PHE A 90 9.03 22.58 -6.77
C PHE A 90 9.50 21.49 -7.73
N ASN A 91 10.71 21.62 -8.28
CA ASN A 91 11.28 20.60 -9.16
C ASN A 91 11.48 19.26 -8.44
N LYS A 92 12.03 19.28 -7.22
CA LYS A 92 12.18 18.07 -6.39
C LYS A 92 10.85 17.40 -6.06
N TRP A 93 9.83 18.20 -5.71
CA TRP A 93 8.49 17.71 -5.44
C TRP A 93 7.89 17.07 -6.69
N ARG A 94 8.01 17.74 -7.85
CA ARG A 94 7.54 17.24 -9.15
C ARG A 94 8.25 15.96 -9.58
N GLU A 95 9.56 15.86 -9.39
CA GLU A 95 10.33 14.65 -9.66
C GLU A 95 9.91 13.49 -8.76
N THR A 96 9.56 13.78 -7.51
CA THR A 96 9.06 12.77 -6.56
C THR A 96 7.66 12.32 -6.95
N SER A 97 6.76 13.25 -7.28
CA SER A 97 5.39 12.93 -7.71
C SER A 97 5.36 12.16 -9.04
N ALA A 98 6.28 12.46 -9.96
CA ALA A 98 6.38 11.77 -11.26
C ALA A 98 6.77 10.29 -11.15
N LYS A 99 7.35 9.87 -10.01
CA LYS A 99 7.74 8.48 -9.75
C LYS A 99 6.60 7.64 -9.16
N MET A 100 5.49 8.26 -8.78
CA MET A 100 4.38 7.57 -8.14
C MET A 100 3.64 6.67 -9.12
N ILE A 101 3.33 5.44 -8.71
CA ILE A 101 2.56 4.50 -9.55
C ILE A 101 1.13 5.02 -9.78
N LYS A 102 0.55 5.70 -8.78
CA LYS A 102 -0.75 6.36 -8.88
C LYS A 102 -0.60 7.85 -8.72
N VAL A 103 -0.79 8.58 -9.81
CA VAL A 103 -0.75 10.05 -9.85
C VAL A 103 -1.89 10.61 -8.99
N PRO A 104 -1.61 11.49 -8.00
CA PRO A 104 -2.65 12.19 -7.25
C PRO A 104 -3.46 13.11 -8.17
N THR A 105 -4.72 13.37 -7.80
CA THR A 105 -5.50 14.38 -8.51
C THR A 105 -4.85 15.76 -8.39
N GLU A 106 -5.19 16.70 -9.28
CA GLU A 106 -4.68 18.07 -9.21
C GLU A 106 -4.96 18.71 -7.84
N LYS A 107 -6.18 18.52 -7.32
CA LYS A 107 -6.59 19.03 -6.01
C LYS A 107 -5.76 18.45 -4.86
N GLU A 108 -5.48 17.15 -4.89
CA GLU A 108 -4.64 16.49 -3.89
C GLU A 108 -3.19 16.96 -3.99
N SER A 109 -2.66 17.06 -5.21
CA SER A 109 -1.31 17.53 -5.51
C SER A 109 -1.09 18.94 -4.96
N VAL A 110 -1.99 19.87 -5.23
CA VAL A 110 -1.93 21.25 -4.71
C VAL A 110 -1.97 21.25 -3.19
N ARG A 111 -2.88 20.49 -2.57
CA ARG A 111 -3.00 20.40 -1.11
C ARG A 111 -1.73 19.85 -0.47
N MET A 112 -1.14 18.79 -1.02
CA MET A 112 0.09 18.19 -0.53
C MET A 112 1.26 19.16 -0.69
N PHE A 113 1.41 19.76 -1.87
CA PHE A 113 2.47 20.73 -2.16
C PHE A 113 2.46 21.91 -1.18
N ILE A 114 1.30 22.54 -0.95
CA ILE A 114 1.17 23.66 0.01
C ILE A 114 1.57 23.24 1.42
N LYS A 115 1.15 22.05 1.88
CA LYS A 115 1.56 21.51 3.18
C LYS A 115 3.07 21.24 3.29
N ASN A 116 3.74 21.04 2.17
CA ASN A 116 5.17 20.76 2.14
C ASN A 116 6.02 22.04 2.08
N LEU A 117 5.44 23.19 1.73
CA LEU A 117 6.12 24.48 1.69
C LEU A 117 6.44 25.02 3.08
N GLN A 118 7.42 25.91 3.16
CA GLN A 118 7.62 26.70 4.38
C GLN A 118 6.48 27.71 4.57
N GLU A 119 6.21 28.07 5.83
CA GLU A 119 5.13 29.02 6.15
C GLU A 119 5.22 30.35 5.39
N LYS A 120 6.46 30.83 5.15
CA LYS A 120 6.71 32.08 4.43
C LYS A 120 6.23 32.06 2.97
N TYR A 121 6.01 30.87 2.40
CA TYR A 121 5.50 30.67 1.04
C TYR A 121 4.06 30.13 1.01
N SER A 122 3.50 29.71 2.16
CA SER A 122 2.18 29.07 2.23
C SER A 122 1.04 30.02 2.61
N LYS A 123 1.32 31.30 2.87
CA LYS A 123 0.37 32.32 3.40
C LYS A 123 -0.10 33.35 2.35
N HIS A 124 -0.15 32.99 1.08
CA HIS A 124 -0.72 33.82 0.00
C HIS A 124 -1.77 33.02 -0.77
#